data_AF-A0A6C0IR58-F1
#
_entry.id   AF-A0A6C0IR58-F1
#
_cell.length_a   1.000
_cell.length_b   1.000
_cell.length_c   1.000
_cell.angle_alpha   90.00
_cell.angle_beta   90.00
_cell.angle_gamma   90.00
#
_symmetry.space_group_name_H-M   'P 1'
#
loop_
_entity.id
_entity.type
_entity.pdbx_description
1 polymer ?
#
loop_
_entity_poly.entity_id
_entity_poly.type
_entity_poly.pdbx_seq_one_letter_code
_entity_poly.pdbx_strand_id
1 'polypeptide(L)'
;MEKKHISKAFNEHIVDLYSDLKIIFPKNNDVRAGKTMVETLSKYNPKKMIEGWYKYITQVYGIKILKGDDDFFINHNFEKEVTQYGGNVEETAQWANDLKKLWNSLSGEDRSKAIKYFQNLTTMSNLYYN
;
A
#
# COMPACT_ATOMS: atom_id res chain seq x y z
N MET A 1 9.13 14.24 -15.63
CA MET A 1 9.50 14.43 -14.21
C MET A 1 10.71 13.55 -13.92
N GLU A 2 11.78 14.05 -13.30
CA GLU A 2 12.95 13.21 -13.04
C GLU A 2 12.65 12.10 -12.02
N LYS A 3 13.27 10.92 -12.19
CA LYS A 3 13.08 9.76 -11.30
C LYS A 3 13.28 10.09 -9.81
N LYS A 4 14.22 11.01 -9.51
CA LYS A 4 14.46 11.51 -8.15
C LYS A 4 13.24 12.21 -7.55
N HIS A 5 12.54 13.04 -8.33
CA HIS A 5 11.34 13.74 -7.88
C HIS A 5 10.17 12.77 -7.68
N ILE A 6 10.01 11.81 -8.60
CA ILE A 6 8.98 10.76 -8.47
C ILE A 6 9.20 9.92 -7.21
N SER A 7 10.43 9.47 -6.97
CA SER A 7 10.76 8.70 -5.76
C SER A 7 10.51 9.52 -4.50
N LYS A 8 10.87 10.80 -4.47
CA LYS A 8 10.60 11.67 -3.33
C LYS A 8 9.09 11.78 -3.06
N ALA A 9 8.30 12.13 -4.08
CA ALA A 9 6.86 12.26 -3.96
C ALA A 9 6.19 10.95 -3.54
N PHE A 10 6.65 9.81 -4.07
CA PHE A 10 6.18 8.49 -3.66
C PHE A 10 6.41 8.23 -2.17
N ASN A 11 7.63 8.49 -1.69
CA ASN A 11 8.01 8.23 -0.30
C ASN A 11 7.29 9.15 0.69
N GLU A 12 7.03 10.41 0.31
CA GLU A 12 6.20 11.32 1.10
C GLU A 12 4.76 10.81 1.15
N HIS A 13 4.19 10.44 0.00
CA HIS A 13 2.79 10.02 -0.09
C HIS A 13 2.48 8.70 0.63
N ILE A 14 3.42 7.74 0.65
CA ILE A 14 3.22 6.49 1.38
C ILE A 14 3.33 6.71 2.91
N VAL A 15 4.13 7.67 3.36
CA VAL A 15 4.17 8.07 4.77
C VAL A 15 2.87 8.76 5.19
N ASP A 16 2.30 9.60 4.32
CA ASP A 16 0.99 10.23 4.54
C ASP A 16 -0.12 9.18 4.69
N LEU A 17 -0.17 8.19 3.78
CA LEU A 17 -1.13 7.07 3.87
C LEU A 17 -1.08 6.40 5.25
N TYR A 18 0.11 6.02 5.72
CA TYR A 18 0.25 5.36 7.02
C TYR A 18 -0.02 6.28 8.21
N SER A 19 0.17 7.60 8.04
CA SER A 19 -0.19 8.59 9.06
C SER A 19 -1.71 8.70 9.20
N ASP A 20 -2.44 8.72 8.09
CA ASP A 20 -3.90 8.73 8.08
C ASP A 20 -4.48 7.41 8.60
N LEU A 21 -3.92 6.27 8.20
CA LEU A 21 -4.29 4.96 8.76
C LEU A 21 -4.10 4.93 10.28
N LYS A 22 -3.04 5.55 10.82
CA LYS A 22 -2.84 5.63 12.27
C LYS A 22 -3.90 6.50 12.96
N ILE A 23 -4.38 7.56 12.33
CA ILE A 23 -5.46 8.41 12.88
C ILE A 23 -6.77 7.61 12.95
N ILE A 24 -7.09 6.84 11.91
CA ILE A 24 -8.31 6.04 11.85
C ILE A 24 -8.22 4.83 12.79
N PHE A 25 -7.03 4.22 12.93
CA PHE A 25 -6.80 3.01 13.72
C PHE A 25 -5.74 3.20 14.81
N PRO A 26 -5.95 4.11 15.79
CA PRO A 26 -4.91 4.50 16.75
C PRO A 26 -4.45 3.36 17.66
N LYS A 27 -5.30 2.33 17.84
CA LYS A 27 -5.05 1.17 18.70
C LYS A 27 -4.57 -0.08 17.93
N ASN A 28 -4.49 -0.04 16.59
CA ASN A 28 -4.03 -1.18 15.81
C ASN A 28 -2.49 -1.24 15.81
N ASN A 29 -1.93 -2.36 16.30
CA ASN A 29 -0.49 -2.54 16.42
C ASN A 29 0.19 -2.75 15.06
N ASP A 30 -0.48 -3.40 14.10
CA ASP A 30 0.05 -3.66 12.76
C ASP A 30 0.15 -2.37 11.95
N VAL A 31 -0.85 -1.48 12.06
CA VAL A 31 -0.80 -0.13 11.46
C VAL A 31 0.37 0.67 12.03
N ARG A 32 0.62 0.55 13.35
CA ARG A 32 1.74 1.24 14.02
C ARG A 32 3.11 0.67 13.61
N ALA A 33 3.23 -0.65 13.53
CA ALA A 33 4.43 -1.33 13.09
C ALA A 33 4.71 -1.00 11.61
N GLY A 34 3.70 -1.08 10.76
CA GLY A 34 3.77 -0.72 9.34
C GLY A 34 4.18 0.74 9.15
N LYS A 35 3.64 1.69 9.93
CA LYS A 35 4.06 3.09 9.87
C LYS A 35 5.55 3.24 10.19
N THR A 36 6.01 2.61 11.27
CA THR A 36 7.44 2.63 11.66
C THR A 36 8.33 2.08 10.55
N MET A 37 7.94 0.94 9.96
CA MET A 37 8.64 0.34 8.82
C MET A 37 8.69 1.29 7.62
N VAL A 38 7.55 1.89 7.26
CA VAL A 38 7.43 2.79 6.12
C VAL A 38 8.27 4.05 6.30
N GLU A 39 8.20 4.69 7.46
CA GLU A 39 9.02 5.87 7.77
C GLU A 39 10.52 5.53 7.73
N THR A 40 10.90 4.39 8.29
CA THR A 40 12.29 3.93 8.31
C THR A 40 12.79 3.67 6.89
N LEU A 41 12.09 2.82 6.13
CA LEU A 41 12.54 2.43 4.80
C LEU A 41 12.48 3.62 3.81
N SER A 42 11.50 4.51 3.93
CA SER A 42 11.42 5.72 3.11
C SER A 42 12.56 6.70 3.38
N LYS A 43 13.06 6.76 4.63
CA LYS A 43 14.19 7.62 5.01
C LYS A 43 15.54 7.03 4.61
N TYR A 44 15.76 5.74 4.90
CA TYR A 44 17.08 5.10 4.75
C TYR A 44 17.28 4.44 3.39
N ASN A 45 16.22 4.01 2.72
CA ASN A 45 16.28 3.40 1.39
C ASN A 45 15.05 3.73 0.53
N PRO A 46 14.86 5.01 0.15
CA PRO A 46 13.68 5.47 -0.59
C PRO A 46 13.49 4.75 -1.94
N LYS A 47 14.58 4.27 -2.55
CA LYS A 47 14.54 3.48 -3.78
C LYS A 47 13.90 2.11 -3.53
N LYS A 48 14.30 1.39 -2.48
CA LYS A 48 13.73 0.07 -2.16
C LYS A 48 12.23 0.14 -1.87
N MET A 49 11.75 1.26 -1.32
CA MET A 49 10.32 1.44 -1.06
C MET A 49 9.51 1.45 -2.36
N ILE A 50 9.87 2.32 -3.31
CA ILE A 50 9.17 2.42 -4.60
C ILE A 50 9.37 1.15 -5.46
N GLU A 51 10.52 0.50 -5.34
CA GLU A 51 10.83 -0.78 -6.00
C GLU A 51 9.92 -1.91 -5.49
N GLY A 52 9.79 -2.05 -4.17
CA GLY A 52 8.92 -3.05 -3.56
C GLY A 52 7.46 -2.84 -3.96
N TRP A 53 6.98 -1.59 -3.93
CA TRP A 53 5.63 -1.28 -4.38
C TRP A 53 5.43 -1.61 -5.87
N TYR A 54 6.39 -1.25 -6.72
CA TYR A 54 6.29 -1.55 -8.15
C TYR A 54 6.17 -3.06 -8.38
N LYS A 55 7.10 -3.84 -7.81
CA LYS A 55 7.19 -5.29 -7.99
C LYS A 55 5.98 -6.04 -7.45
N TYR A 56 5.56 -5.75 -6.22
CA TYR A 56 4.58 -6.58 -5.51
C TYR A 56 3.15 -6.05 -5.61
N ILE A 57 2.97 -4.75 -5.92
CA ILE A 57 1.63 -4.14 -5.97
C ILE A 57 1.29 -3.69 -7.39
N THR A 58 2.18 -2.92 -8.03
CA THR A 58 1.85 -2.32 -9.33
C THR A 58 1.83 -3.35 -10.45
N GLN A 59 2.83 -4.23 -10.51
CA GLN A 59 2.87 -5.27 -11.54
C GLN A 59 1.77 -6.33 -11.37
N VAL A 60 1.36 -6.61 -10.12
CA VAL A 60 0.40 -7.66 -9.83
C VAL A 60 -1.04 -7.14 -9.89
N TYR A 61 -1.30 -5.94 -9.35
CA TYR A 61 -2.65 -5.43 -9.14
C TYR A 61 -2.92 -4.06 -9.77
N GLY A 62 -1.93 -3.44 -10.41
CA GLY A 62 -1.99 -2.04 -10.85
C GLY A 62 -3.21 -1.70 -11.72
N ILE A 63 -3.61 -2.60 -12.63
CA ILE A 63 -4.80 -2.39 -13.47
C ILE A 63 -6.07 -2.26 -12.62
N LYS A 64 -6.23 -3.12 -11.61
CA LYS A 64 -7.42 -3.12 -10.74
C LYS A 64 -7.43 -1.90 -9.83
N ILE A 65 -6.28 -1.56 -9.26
CA ILE A 65 -6.08 -0.36 -8.43
C ILE A 65 -6.42 0.91 -9.22
N LEU A 66 -5.88 1.05 -10.44
CA LEU A 66 -6.08 2.25 -11.28
C LEU A 66 -7.53 2.39 -11.75
N LYS A 67 -8.28 1.29 -11.89
CA LYS A 67 -9.72 1.32 -12.16
C LYS A 67 -10.56 1.70 -10.94
N GLY A 68 -9.99 1.70 -9.74
CA GLY A 68 -10.74 1.89 -8.50
C GLY A 68 -11.71 0.74 -8.25
N ASP A 69 -11.32 -0.49 -8.62
CA ASP A 69 -12.13 -1.69 -8.47
C ASP A 69 -12.28 -2.04 -6.98
N ASP A 70 -13.34 -1.52 -6.36
CA ASP A 70 -13.64 -1.66 -4.93
C ASP A 70 -13.84 -3.14 -4.53
N ASP A 71 -14.45 -3.92 -5.42
CA ASP A 71 -14.69 -5.35 -5.24
C ASP A 71 -13.39 -6.14 -5.16
N PHE A 72 -12.36 -5.72 -5.89
CA PHE A 72 -11.04 -6.32 -5.77
C PHE A 72 -10.45 -6.14 -4.36
N PHE A 73 -10.50 -4.94 -3.78
CA PHE A 73 -9.95 -4.72 -2.44
C PHE A 73 -10.72 -5.49 -1.34
N ILE A 74 -12.03 -5.69 -1.53
CA ILE A 74 -12.89 -6.36 -0.57
C ILE A 74 -12.79 -7.89 -0.67
N ASN A 75 -12.85 -8.42 -1.89
CA ASN A 75 -13.07 -9.85 -2.10
C ASN A 75 -11.80 -10.63 -2.50
N HIS A 76 -10.72 -9.94 -2.92
CA HIS A 76 -9.54 -10.64 -3.42
C HIS A 76 -8.82 -11.43 -2.33
N ASN A 77 -8.54 -12.71 -2.57
CA ASN A 77 -7.90 -13.58 -1.60
C ASN A 77 -6.38 -13.48 -1.69
N PHE A 78 -5.83 -12.48 -1.02
CA PHE A 78 -4.39 -12.24 -0.93
C PHE A 78 -3.63 -13.43 -0.30
N GLU A 79 -4.25 -14.24 0.57
CA GLU A 79 -3.60 -15.37 1.24
C GLU A 79 -3.06 -16.41 0.25
N LYS A 80 -3.81 -16.67 -0.84
CA LYS A 80 -3.43 -17.64 -1.88
C LYS A 80 -2.26 -17.18 -2.75
N GLU A 81 -2.02 -15.88 -2.83
CA GLU A 81 -0.97 -15.31 -3.67
C GLU A 81 0.34 -15.14 -2.89
N VAL A 82 0.25 -14.85 -1.59
CA VAL A 82 1.40 -14.75 -0.68
C VAL A 82 2.22 -16.05 -0.62
N THR A 83 1.57 -17.22 -0.66
CA THR A 83 2.26 -18.52 -0.68
C THR A 83 3.23 -18.69 -1.84
N GLN A 84 3.09 -17.91 -2.91
CA GLN A 84 3.94 -18.00 -4.11
C GLN A 84 5.21 -17.14 -4.05
N TYR A 85 5.27 -16.13 -3.17
CA TYR A 85 6.36 -15.14 -3.17
C TYR A 85 7.44 -15.36 -2.11
N GLY A 86 7.28 -16.35 -1.22
CA GLY A 86 8.22 -16.65 -0.14
C GLY A 86 8.19 -15.60 0.97
N GLY A 87 7.89 -16.03 2.20
CA GLY A 87 7.74 -15.17 3.37
C GLY A 87 6.90 -15.86 4.45
N ASN A 88 6.75 -15.23 5.62
CA ASN A 88 5.86 -15.74 6.66
C ASN A 88 4.40 -15.57 6.19
N VAL A 89 3.83 -16.67 5.67
CA VAL A 89 2.49 -16.70 5.06
C VAL A 89 1.42 -16.23 6.03
N GLU A 90 1.56 -16.55 7.32
CA GLU A 90 0.63 -16.14 8.38
C GLU A 90 0.63 -14.62 8.59
N GLU A 91 1.79 -13.97 8.68
CA GLU A 91 1.88 -12.53 8.89
C GLU A 91 1.31 -11.72 7.72
N THR A 92 1.53 -12.20 6.49
CA THR A 92 1.05 -11.48 5.30
C THR A 92 -0.44 -11.72 5.04
N ALA A 93 -0.93 -12.94 5.32
CA ALA A 93 -2.37 -13.25 5.31
C ALA A 93 -3.11 -12.43 6.38
N GLN A 94 -2.54 -12.33 7.58
CA GLN A 94 -3.08 -11.52 8.66
C GLN A 94 -3.12 -10.04 8.27
N TRP A 95 -2.04 -9.49 7.73
CA TRP A 95 -2.00 -8.13 7.21
C TRP A 95 -3.08 -7.87 6.15
N ALA A 96 -3.27 -8.79 5.20
CA ALA A 96 -4.27 -8.65 4.16
C ALA A 96 -5.71 -8.73 4.71
N ASN A 97 -5.97 -9.63 5.66
CA ASN A 97 -7.25 -9.71 6.35
C ASN A 97 -7.54 -8.47 7.19
N ASP A 98 -6.53 -7.92 7.84
CA ASP A 98 -6.68 -6.68 8.58
C ASP A 98 -6.89 -5.51 7.64
N LEU A 99 -6.25 -5.48 6.47
CA LEU A 99 -6.51 -4.49 5.42
C LEU A 99 -7.94 -4.59 4.87
N LYS A 100 -8.51 -5.79 4.74
CA LYS A 100 -9.93 -6.00 4.40
C LYS A 100 -10.88 -5.53 5.48
N LYS A 101 -10.63 -5.89 6.75
CA LYS A 101 -11.42 -5.39 7.89
C LYS A 101 -11.38 -3.87 7.94
N LEU A 102 -10.19 -3.31 7.69
CA LEU A 102 -9.93 -1.88 7.62
C LEU A 102 -10.77 -1.26 6.52
N TRP A 103 -10.71 -1.78 5.29
CA TRP A 103 -11.51 -1.33 4.14
C TRP A 103 -13.03 -1.37 4.38
N ASN A 104 -13.52 -2.43 5.03
CA ASN A 104 -14.93 -2.59 5.38
C ASN A 104 -15.38 -1.64 6.51
N SER A 105 -14.45 -1.18 7.36
CA SER A 105 -14.73 -0.25 8.45
C SER A 105 -14.68 1.24 8.04
N LEU A 106 -14.17 1.55 6.84
CA LEU A 106 -14.11 2.91 6.32
C LEU A 106 -15.50 3.40 5.86
N SER A 107 -15.78 4.68 6.13
CA SER A 107 -16.90 5.39 5.51
C SER A 107 -16.70 5.47 3.98
N GLY A 108 -17.77 5.72 3.21
CA GLY A 108 -17.65 5.84 1.75
C GLY A 108 -16.68 6.95 1.30
N GLU A 109 -16.56 8.02 2.08
CA GLU A 109 -15.61 9.11 1.82
C GLU A 109 -14.17 8.68 2.12
N ASP A 110 -13.93 8.05 3.27
CA ASP A 110 -12.59 7.58 3.65
C ASP A 110 -12.08 6.47 2.73
N ARG A 111 -12.99 5.63 2.23
CA ARG A 111 -12.67 4.61 1.22
C ARG A 111 -12.23 5.26 -0.09
N SER A 112 -12.95 6.28 -0.55
CA SER A 112 -12.58 7.02 -1.77
C SER A 112 -11.21 7.68 -1.65
N LYS A 113 -10.89 8.23 -0.47
CA LYS A 113 -9.56 8.78 -0.15
C LYS A 113 -8.48 7.70 -0.16
N ALA A 114 -8.74 6.56 0.47
CA ALA A 114 -7.82 5.42 0.49
C ALA A 114 -7.50 4.93 -0.93
N ILE A 115 -8.52 4.69 -1.78
CA ILE A 115 -8.33 4.32 -3.20
C ILE A 115 -7.42 5.33 -3.88
N LYS A 116 -7.61 6.63 -3.62
CA LYS A 116 -6.81 7.67 -4.26
C LYS A 116 -5.33 7.59 -3.88
N TYR A 117 -5.00 7.28 -2.63
CA TYR A 117 -3.62 7.00 -2.23
C TYR A 117 -3.02 5.84 -3.05
N PHE A 118 -3.72 4.70 -3.12
CA PHE A 118 -3.24 3.54 -3.86
C PHE A 118 -3.05 3.84 -5.36
N GLN A 119 -3.97 4.59 -5.98
CA GLN A 119 -3.88 5.01 -7.38
C GLN A 119 -2.68 5.91 -7.62
N ASN A 120 -2.45 6.90 -6.76
CA ASN A 120 -1.34 7.84 -6.89
C ASN A 120 0.00 7.11 -6.71
N LEU A 121 0.14 6.26 -5.68
CA LEU A 121 1.34 5.46 -5.43
C LEU A 121 1.64 4.52 -6.61
N THR A 122 0.62 3.83 -7.11
CA THR A 122 0.72 2.95 -8.28
C THR A 122 1.15 3.72 -9.52
N THR A 123 0.54 4.87 -9.79
CA THR A 123 0.90 5.76 -10.91
C THR A 123 2.35 6.21 -10.81
N MET A 124 2.78 6.69 -9.64
CA MET A 124 4.16 7.16 -9.44
C MET A 124 5.18 6.03 -9.60
N SER A 125 4.93 4.85 -9.05
CA SER A 125 5.83 3.72 -9.22
C SER A 125 5.91 3.26 -10.68
N ASN A 126 4.78 3.28 -11.41
CA ASN A 126 4.76 2.96 -12.83
C ASN A 126 5.55 4.00 -13.66
N LEU A 127 5.43 5.29 -13.35
CA LEU A 127 6.22 6.36 -13.98
C LEU A 127 7.71 6.32 -13.65
N TYR A 128 8.10 5.68 -12.54
CA TYR A 128 9.51 5.55 -12.18
C TYR A 128 10.21 4.44 -12.98
N TYR A 129 9.48 3.38 -13.33
CA TYR A 129 10.01 2.19 -14.01
C TYR A 129 9.73 2.11 -15.51
N ASN A 130 8.84 2.95 -16.04
CA ASN A 130 8.67 3.20 -17.49
C ASN A 130 9.35 4.51 -17.91
#